data_AF-A0A927SSY8-F1
#
_entry.id   AF-A0A927SSY8-F1
#
_cell.length_a   1.000
_cell.length_b   1.000
_cell.length_c   1.000
_cell.angle_alpha   90.00
_cell.angle_beta   90.00
_cell.angle_gamma   90.00
#
_symmetry.space_group_name_H-M   'P 1'
#
loop_
_entity.id
_entity.type
_entity.pdbx_description
1 polymer ?
#
loop_
_entity_poly.entity_id
_entity_poly.type
_entity_poly.pdbx_seq_one_letter_code
_entity_poly.pdbx_strand_id
1 'polypeptide(L)'
;MQYFNGCTYGFMSPRGFTRRDGWKDSMHKMVETTGCDTLLLPVGALQDHAYSTQVDFETPDVMSMDDVRAVCAYARELGLRIILKAMVNCRDGYWRAYIHFIDNYVPSEPTWGEWFESYGRFVCELAKVAQEVQAEMFCVGCEMVGADHRDAEWRKLVSDVRACYSGHVTTTAINIRKIV
;
A
#
# COMPACT_ATOMS: atom_id res chain seq x y z
N MET A 1 -9.51 -4.85 19.99
CA MET A 1 -8.19 -4.82 19.32
C MET A 1 -7.17 -4.30 20.32
N GLN A 2 -5.98 -4.90 20.43
CA GLN A 2 -4.91 -4.34 21.27
C GLN A 2 -4.42 -3.03 20.65
N TYR A 3 -3.90 -2.11 21.49
CA TYR A 3 -3.32 -0.84 21.03
C TYR A 3 -2.13 -1.10 20.10
N PHE A 4 -1.96 -0.29 19.06
CA PHE A 4 -0.80 -0.31 18.15
C PHE A 4 0.07 0.92 18.41
N ASN A 5 1.30 0.74 18.91
CA ASN A 5 2.29 1.81 18.97
C ASN A 5 3.11 1.78 17.67
N GLY A 6 2.56 2.38 16.62
CA GLY A 6 3.08 2.26 15.26
C GLY A 6 4.04 3.37 14.86
N CYS A 7 5.12 3.00 14.17
CA CYS A 7 5.96 3.94 13.40
C CYS A 7 5.95 3.57 11.91
N THR A 8 5.83 4.60 11.06
CA THR A 8 5.94 4.43 9.61
C THR A 8 7.41 4.41 9.20
N TYR A 9 7.81 3.42 8.39
CA TYR A 9 9.20 3.26 7.95
C TYR A 9 9.28 2.89 6.47
N GLY A 10 10.32 3.33 5.77
CA GLY A 10 10.60 2.91 4.39
C GLY A 10 9.71 3.56 3.31
N PHE A 11 9.00 4.64 3.62
CA PHE A 11 8.17 5.37 2.65
C PHE A 11 8.97 5.78 1.41
N MET A 12 8.45 5.44 0.22
CA MET A 12 9.09 5.69 -1.10
C MET A 12 10.50 5.10 -1.25
N SER A 13 10.83 4.04 -0.51
CA SER A 13 12.09 3.34 -0.74
C SER A 13 12.06 2.64 -2.10
N PRO A 14 13.20 2.60 -2.82
CA PRO A 14 13.28 2.02 -4.15
C PRO A 14 13.49 0.50 -4.10
N ARG A 15 13.45 -0.12 -5.28
CA ARG A 15 13.87 -1.51 -5.47
C ARG A 15 15.33 -1.67 -5.06
N GLY A 16 15.63 -2.77 -4.37
CA GLY A 16 16.95 -3.04 -3.81
C GLY A 16 17.24 -2.24 -2.54
N PHE A 17 16.22 -1.69 -1.89
CA PHE A 17 16.36 -0.97 -0.60
C PHE A 17 17.15 -1.81 0.42
N THR A 18 16.86 -3.10 0.50
CA THR A 18 17.49 -3.99 1.50
C THR A 18 18.92 -4.42 1.16
N ARG A 19 19.40 -4.07 -0.04
CA ARG A 19 20.80 -4.28 -0.47
C ARG A 19 21.73 -3.14 -0.05
N ARG A 20 21.17 -2.00 0.37
CA ARG A 20 21.94 -0.85 0.85
C ARG A 20 22.33 -1.08 2.30
N ASP A 21 23.44 -0.52 2.75
CA ASP A 21 23.80 -0.58 4.16
C ASP A 21 22.92 0.35 5.02
N GLY A 22 22.84 0.08 6.32
CA GLY A 22 22.24 0.98 7.32
C GLY A 22 20.71 0.96 7.44
N TRP A 23 19.95 0.27 6.57
CA TRP A 23 18.49 0.19 6.73
C TRP A 23 18.07 -0.58 7.99
N LYS A 24 18.86 -1.59 8.39
CA LYS A 24 18.64 -2.33 9.65
C LYS A 24 18.93 -1.44 10.85
N ASP A 25 20.08 -0.77 10.86
CA ASP A 25 20.47 0.15 11.94
C ASP A 25 19.47 1.30 12.11
N SER A 26 18.93 1.81 11.01
CA SER A 26 17.88 2.84 11.01
C SER A 26 16.59 2.34 11.66
N MET A 27 16.13 1.12 11.31
CA MET A 27 14.96 0.51 11.96
C MET A 27 15.22 0.20 13.43
N HIS A 28 16.39 -0.32 13.78
CA HIS A 28 16.76 -0.58 15.18
C HIS A 28 16.70 0.69 16.02
N LYS A 29 17.30 1.79 15.52
CA LYS A 29 17.24 3.10 16.18
C LYS A 29 15.81 3.61 16.31
N MET A 30 14.95 3.41 15.30
CA MET A 30 13.53 3.76 15.38
C MET A 30 12.87 3.04 16.57
N VAL A 31 13.10 1.72 16.72
CA VAL A 31 12.55 0.95 17.85
C VAL A 31 13.10 1.46 19.19
N GLU A 32 14.42 1.59 19.32
CA GLU A 32 15.06 2.02 20.57
C GLU A 32 14.63 3.41 21.04
N THR A 33 14.46 4.36 20.11
CA THR A 33 14.21 5.77 20.46
C THR A 33 12.73 6.08 20.65
N THR A 34 11.84 5.32 20.01
CA THR A 34 10.38 5.58 20.06
C THR A 34 9.64 4.60 20.97
N GLY A 35 10.21 3.41 21.22
CA GLY A 35 9.52 2.31 21.89
C GLY A 35 8.35 1.75 21.07
N CYS A 36 8.34 1.96 19.74
CA CYS A 36 7.31 1.39 18.86
C CYS A 36 7.33 -0.14 18.91
N ASP A 37 6.14 -0.73 18.82
CA ASP A 37 5.92 -2.17 18.83
C ASP A 37 5.33 -2.67 17.51
N THR A 38 5.13 -1.75 16.56
CA THR A 38 4.47 -2.01 15.28
C THR A 38 5.16 -1.23 14.18
N LEU A 39 5.59 -1.94 13.15
CA LEU A 39 6.01 -1.39 11.87
C LEU A 39 4.78 -1.11 11.00
N LEU A 40 4.61 0.13 10.55
CA LEU A 40 3.77 0.45 9.40
C LEU A 40 4.69 0.61 8.19
N LEU A 41 4.62 -0.32 7.24
CA LEU A 41 5.42 -0.31 6.02
C LEU A 41 4.54 0.02 4.82
N PRO A 42 4.58 1.26 4.32
CA PRO A 42 3.86 1.65 3.14
C PRO A 42 4.68 1.39 1.87
N VAL A 43 4.05 0.80 0.86
CA VAL A 43 4.62 0.59 -0.47
C VAL A 43 3.90 1.53 -1.44
N GLY A 44 4.66 2.43 -2.06
CA GLY A 44 4.14 3.42 -3.00
C GLY A 44 4.41 3.01 -4.43
N ALA A 45 3.41 2.43 -5.10
CA ALA A 45 3.43 2.27 -6.55
C ALA A 45 3.37 3.64 -7.25
N LEU A 46 3.62 3.66 -8.56
CA LEU A 46 3.70 4.88 -9.35
C LEU A 46 2.75 4.84 -10.55
N GLN A 47 2.20 5.99 -10.90
CA GLN A 47 1.52 6.22 -12.18
C GLN A 47 2.02 7.55 -12.75
N ASP A 48 1.91 7.77 -14.06
CA ASP A 48 2.52 8.95 -14.69
C ASP A 48 1.89 10.27 -14.18
N HIS A 49 0.56 10.36 -14.22
CA HIS A 49 -0.22 11.49 -13.71
C HIS A 49 -1.54 11.01 -13.08
N ALA A 50 -2.30 11.91 -12.46
CA ALA A 50 -3.53 11.57 -11.74
C ALA A 50 -4.60 10.85 -12.59
N TYR A 51 -4.61 11.09 -13.90
CA TYR A 51 -5.55 10.51 -14.87
C TYR A 51 -4.99 9.32 -15.67
N SER A 52 -3.82 8.78 -15.29
CA SER A 52 -3.26 7.58 -15.92
C SER A 52 -3.88 6.33 -15.32
N THR A 53 -4.12 5.29 -16.13
CA THR A 53 -4.71 4.01 -15.68
C THR A 53 -3.67 2.96 -15.30
N GLN A 54 -2.42 3.13 -15.74
CA GLN A 54 -1.33 2.21 -15.45
C GLN A 54 -0.70 2.52 -14.07
N VAL A 55 -0.70 1.52 -13.19
CA VAL A 55 -0.05 1.58 -11.87
C VAL A 55 1.15 0.64 -11.89
N ASP A 56 2.35 1.21 -11.95
CA ASP A 56 3.60 0.49 -11.98
C ASP A 56 4.12 0.24 -10.55
N PHE A 57 4.33 -1.02 -10.22
CA PHE A 57 4.93 -1.44 -8.95
C PHE A 57 6.18 -2.31 -9.13
N GLU A 58 6.62 -2.50 -10.38
CA GLU A 58 7.80 -3.30 -10.71
C GLU A 58 9.00 -2.47 -11.17
N THR A 59 8.93 -1.14 -11.09
CA THR A 59 10.02 -0.25 -11.53
C THR A 59 11.19 -0.20 -10.53
N PRO A 60 12.34 0.38 -10.91
CA PRO A 60 13.44 0.63 -9.98
C PRO A 60 13.09 1.54 -8.80
N ASP A 61 12.09 2.41 -8.96
CA ASP A 61 11.71 3.43 -7.97
C ASP A 61 10.77 2.91 -6.87
N VAL A 62 10.23 1.70 -7.03
CA VAL A 62 9.28 1.09 -6.10
C VAL A 62 9.94 -0.05 -5.34
N MET A 63 9.85 -0.05 -4.01
CA MET A 63 10.33 -1.15 -3.16
C MET A 63 9.79 -2.48 -3.67
N SER A 64 10.68 -3.45 -3.93
CA SER A 64 10.25 -4.75 -4.45
C SER A 64 9.57 -5.59 -3.39
N MET A 65 8.73 -6.54 -3.79
CA MET A 65 8.10 -7.48 -2.86
C MET A 65 9.13 -8.28 -2.05
N ASP A 66 10.30 -8.58 -2.61
CA ASP A 66 11.40 -9.24 -1.89
C ASP A 66 12.03 -8.32 -0.83
N ASP A 67 12.19 -7.02 -1.14
CA ASP A 67 12.60 -6.04 -0.14
C ASP A 67 11.55 -5.92 0.98
N VAL A 68 10.26 -5.89 0.63
CA VAL A 68 9.15 -5.85 1.61
C VAL A 68 9.24 -7.06 2.54
N ARG A 69 9.40 -8.27 2.00
CA ARG A 69 9.58 -9.50 2.80
C ARG A 69 10.79 -9.41 3.72
N ALA A 70 11.94 -8.94 3.23
CA ALA A 70 13.15 -8.82 4.03
C ALA A 70 13.03 -7.77 5.15
N VAL A 71 12.38 -6.63 4.88
CA VAL A 71 12.08 -5.61 5.89
C VAL A 71 11.14 -6.19 6.96
N CYS A 72 10.10 -6.92 6.55
CA CYS A 72 9.17 -7.58 7.46
C CYS A 72 9.86 -8.64 8.32
N ALA A 73 10.72 -9.47 7.73
CA ALA A 73 11.47 -10.50 8.44
C ALA A 73 12.34 -9.87 9.54
N TYR A 74 13.07 -8.79 9.23
CA TYR A 74 13.88 -8.09 10.23
C TYR A 74 13.02 -7.40 11.30
N ALA A 75 11.87 -6.85 10.93
CA ALA A 75 10.92 -6.30 11.91
C ALA A 75 10.43 -7.38 12.90
N ARG A 76 10.20 -8.62 12.43
CA ARG A 76 9.87 -9.76 13.30
C ARG A 76 11.02 -10.14 14.24
N GLU A 77 12.27 -10.09 13.77
CA GLU A 77 13.45 -10.32 14.63
C GLU A 77 13.50 -9.30 15.78
N LEU A 78 13.06 -8.06 15.55
CA LEU A 78 12.94 -7.01 16.56
C LEU A 78 11.65 -7.11 17.41
N GLY A 79 10.82 -8.14 17.20
CA GLY A 79 9.57 -8.33 17.94
C GLY A 79 8.43 -7.42 17.51
N LEU A 80 8.52 -6.75 16.36
CA LEU A 80 7.49 -5.84 15.88
C LEU A 80 6.30 -6.60 15.25
N ARG A 81 5.12 -6.04 15.46
CA ARG A 81 3.93 -6.31 14.64
C ARG A 81 4.04 -5.56 13.31
N ILE A 82 3.29 -5.97 12.30
CA ILE A 82 3.42 -5.48 10.93
C ILE A 82 2.06 -5.02 10.39
N ILE A 83 2.05 -3.81 9.85
CA ILE A 83 0.97 -3.27 9.04
C ILE A 83 1.55 -2.95 7.67
N LEU A 84 1.05 -3.61 6.62
CA LEU A 84 1.39 -3.26 5.25
C LEU A 84 0.37 -2.29 4.67
N LYS A 85 0.82 -1.29 3.92
CA LYS A 85 -0.05 -0.24 3.36
C LYS A 85 0.21 -0.04 1.88
N ALA A 86 -0.78 -0.34 1.05
CA ALA A 86 -0.74 -0.04 -0.38
C ALA A 86 -1.02 1.45 -0.63
N MET A 87 -0.16 2.09 -1.42
CA MET A 87 -0.34 3.46 -1.89
C MET A 87 0.07 3.58 -3.36
N VAL A 88 -0.42 4.63 -4.01
CA VAL A 88 0.02 5.05 -5.34
C VAL A 88 0.37 6.53 -5.32
N ASN A 89 1.41 6.92 -6.04
CA ASN A 89 1.84 8.30 -6.22
C ASN A 89 1.91 8.64 -7.72
N CYS A 90 1.70 9.91 -8.06
CA CYS A 90 1.86 10.40 -9.42
C CYS A 90 3.30 10.90 -9.63
N ARG A 91 3.93 10.55 -10.75
CA ARG A 91 5.32 10.95 -11.07
C ARG A 91 5.44 12.46 -11.28
N ASP A 92 4.37 13.09 -11.76
CA ASP A 92 4.27 14.54 -11.91
C ASP A 92 4.10 15.30 -10.57
N GLY A 93 4.05 14.59 -9.44
CA GLY A 93 3.95 15.15 -8.10
C GLY A 93 2.53 15.51 -7.67
N TYR A 94 1.51 15.26 -8.49
CA TYR A 94 0.12 15.44 -8.06
C TYR A 94 -0.21 14.51 -6.88
N TRP A 95 -0.99 15.04 -5.94
CA TRP A 95 -1.48 14.25 -4.83
C TRP A 95 -2.50 13.22 -5.31
N ARG A 96 -2.38 11.98 -4.85
CA ARG A 96 -3.25 10.85 -5.20
C ARG A 96 -4.74 11.08 -4.93
N ALA A 97 -5.08 12.01 -4.05
CA ALA A 97 -6.47 12.42 -3.83
C ALA A 97 -7.14 13.00 -5.09
N TYR A 98 -6.37 13.45 -6.07
CA TYR A 98 -6.87 13.96 -7.35
C TYR A 98 -6.95 12.90 -8.45
N ILE A 99 -6.64 11.63 -8.16
CA ILE A 99 -6.89 10.54 -9.10
C ILE A 99 -8.40 10.49 -9.36
N HIS A 100 -8.78 10.66 -10.63
CA HIS A 100 -10.16 10.81 -11.03
C HIS A 100 -10.35 10.46 -12.51
N PHE A 101 -11.48 9.84 -12.85
CA PHE A 101 -11.85 9.50 -14.22
C PHE A 101 -13.31 9.87 -14.47
N ILE A 102 -13.71 9.98 -15.74
CA ILE A 102 -15.10 10.27 -16.10
C ILE A 102 -15.99 9.11 -15.65
N ASP A 103 -17.08 9.40 -14.94
CA ASP A 103 -17.99 8.35 -14.44
C ASP A 103 -18.76 7.66 -15.57
N ASN A 104 -19.06 8.40 -16.64
CA ASN A 104 -19.68 7.85 -17.85
C ASN A 104 -18.60 7.31 -18.80
N TYR A 105 -18.94 6.24 -19.50
CA TYR A 105 -18.09 5.75 -20.58
C TYR A 105 -18.00 6.79 -21.70
N VAL A 106 -16.77 7.21 -22.01
CA VAL A 106 -16.44 8.04 -23.18
C VAL A 106 -15.43 7.26 -24.01
N PRO A 107 -15.70 7.00 -25.31
CA PRO A 107 -14.76 6.29 -26.16
C PRO A 107 -13.37 6.93 -26.14
N SER A 108 -12.34 6.09 -26.02
CA SER A 108 -10.91 6.48 -25.99
C SER A 108 -10.46 7.28 -24.75
N GLU A 109 -11.32 7.52 -23.77
CA GLU A 109 -10.93 8.13 -22.50
C GLU A 109 -10.57 7.05 -21.45
N PRO A 110 -9.60 7.33 -20.56
CA PRO A 110 -9.25 6.42 -19.48
C PRO A 110 -10.41 6.22 -18.51
N THR A 111 -10.59 4.99 -18.03
CA THR A 111 -11.72 4.58 -17.21
C THR A 111 -11.33 4.16 -15.81
N TRP A 112 -12.28 4.28 -14.88
CA TRP A 112 -12.17 3.69 -13.55
C TRP A 112 -11.88 2.19 -13.58
N GLY A 113 -12.49 1.45 -14.53
CA GLY A 113 -12.28 0.01 -14.67
C GLY A 113 -10.83 -0.36 -14.94
N GLU A 114 -10.20 0.31 -15.91
CA GLU A 114 -8.79 0.09 -16.25
C GLU A 114 -7.86 0.42 -15.07
N TRP A 115 -8.11 1.54 -14.39
CA TRP A 115 -7.31 1.94 -13.23
C TRP A 115 -7.47 0.97 -12.06
N PHE A 116 -8.70 0.57 -11.70
CA PHE A 116 -8.93 -0.38 -10.60
C PHE A 116 -8.40 -1.78 -10.91
N GLU A 117 -8.41 -2.21 -12.17
CA GLU A 117 -7.76 -3.47 -12.57
C GLU A 117 -6.25 -3.38 -12.32
N SER A 118 -5.63 -2.28 -12.72
CA SER A 118 -4.19 -2.04 -12.57
C SER A 118 -3.76 -1.90 -11.11
N TYR A 119 -4.44 -1.03 -10.37
CA TYR A 119 -4.25 -0.85 -8.94
C TYR A 119 -4.53 -2.14 -8.16
N GLY A 120 -5.57 -2.87 -8.55
CA GLY A 120 -5.95 -4.14 -7.93
C GLY A 120 -4.87 -5.21 -8.06
N ARG A 121 -4.16 -5.30 -9.20
CA ARG A 121 -3.00 -6.20 -9.34
C ARG A 121 -1.93 -5.87 -8.30
N PHE A 122 -1.53 -4.61 -8.20
CA PHE A 122 -0.55 -4.17 -7.19
C PHE A 122 -0.99 -4.50 -5.76
N VAL A 123 -2.22 -4.12 -5.41
CA VAL A 123 -2.76 -4.30 -4.05
C VAL A 123 -2.85 -5.79 -3.69
N CYS A 124 -3.30 -6.65 -4.61
CA CYS A 124 -3.38 -8.08 -4.39
C CYS A 124 -2.01 -8.75 -4.28
N GLU A 125 -1.01 -8.32 -5.07
CA GLU A 125 0.37 -8.81 -4.93
C GLU A 125 0.94 -8.45 -3.55
N LEU A 126 0.74 -7.21 -3.09
CA LEU A 126 1.18 -6.82 -1.75
C LEU A 126 0.39 -7.54 -0.64
N ALA A 127 -0.90 -7.81 -0.84
CA ALA A 127 -1.72 -8.55 0.12
C ALA A 127 -1.28 -10.02 0.25
N LYS A 128 -0.83 -10.66 -0.84
CA LYS A 128 -0.19 -11.99 -0.78
C LYS A 128 1.07 -11.95 0.08
N VAL A 129 1.92 -10.94 -0.09
CA VAL A 129 3.08 -10.72 0.80
C VAL A 129 2.63 -10.52 2.24
N ALA A 130 1.57 -9.74 2.49
CA ALA A 130 1.01 -9.53 3.82
C ALA A 130 0.59 -10.86 4.48
N GLN A 131 0.02 -11.78 3.70
CA GLN A 131 -0.35 -13.12 4.16
C GLN A 131 0.88 -13.98 4.47
N GLU A 132 1.90 -13.95 3.61
CA GLU A 132 3.15 -14.70 3.78
C GLU A 132 3.92 -14.27 5.04
N VAL A 133 4.01 -12.95 5.30
CA VAL A 133 4.70 -12.40 6.49
C VAL A 133 3.80 -12.33 7.73
N GLN A 134 2.58 -12.87 7.62
CA GLN A 134 1.57 -12.90 8.67
C GLN A 134 1.28 -11.51 9.27
N ALA A 135 1.23 -10.47 8.44
CA ALA A 135 0.96 -9.11 8.89
C ALA A 135 -0.37 -9.04 9.65
N GLU A 136 -0.39 -8.28 10.74
CA GLU A 136 -1.55 -8.11 11.61
C GLU A 136 -2.67 -7.32 10.92
N MET A 137 -2.29 -6.41 10.03
CA MET A 137 -3.22 -5.59 9.26
C MET A 137 -2.68 -5.24 7.86
N PHE A 138 -3.61 -5.09 6.92
CA PHE A 138 -3.35 -4.62 5.56
C PHE A 138 -4.24 -3.41 5.23
N CYS A 139 -3.64 -2.32 4.77
CA CYS A 139 -4.33 -1.12 4.35
C CYS A 139 -4.43 -1.07 2.82
N VAL A 140 -5.65 -1.19 2.27
CA VAL A 140 -5.89 -1.36 0.83
C VAL A 140 -5.78 -0.08 0.02
N GLY A 141 -5.76 1.09 0.67
CA GLY A 141 -5.68 2.38 0.02
C GLY A 141 -5.43 3.53 1.00
N CYS A 142 -4.99 4.67 0.46
CA CYS A 142 -4.59 5.84 1.24
C CYS A 142 -5.01 7.14 0.55
N GLU A 143 -5.85 7.95 1.18
CA GLU A 143 -6.21 9.31 0.74
C GLU A 143 -6.74 9.37 -0.70
N MET A 144 -7.51 8.35 -1.09
CA MET A 144 -8.03 8.22 -2.46
C MET A 144 -9.33 9.02 -2.64
N VAL A 145 -9.32 10.31 -2.28
CA VAL A 145 -10.52 11.16 -2.19
C VAL A 145 -11.29 11.21 -3.51
N GLY A 146 -10.61 11.41 -4.64
CA GLY A 146 -11.21 11.43 -5.97
C GLY A 146 -11.77 10.09 -6.44
N ALA A 147 -11.42 8.98 -5.76
CA ALA A 147 -11.95 7.65 -6.00
C ALA A 147 -12.92 7.18 -4.90
N ASP A 148 -13.20 8.02 -3.88
CA ASP A 148 -13.96 7.63 -2.69
C ASP A 148 -15.41 7.24 -3.02
N HIS A 149 -15.98 7.82 -4.07
CA HIS A 149 -17.35 7.53 -4.52
C HIS A 149 -17.49 6.17 -5.23
N ARG A 150 -16.39 5.50 -5.55
CA ARG A 150 -16.37 4.23 -6.30
C ARG A 150 -16.60 3.00 -5.39
N ASP A 151 -17.71 3.00 -4.65
CA ASP A 151 -18.02 1.99 -3.61
C ASP A 151 -18.01 0.55 -4.16
N ALA A 152 -18.55 0.32 -5.37
CA ALA A 152 -18.62 -1.02 -5.96
C ALA A 152 -17.23 -1.58 -6.29
N GLU A 153 -16.36 -0.75 -6.87
CA GLU A 153 -14.99 -1.11 -7.21
C GLU A 153 -14.14 -1.35 -5.95
N TRP A 154 -14.27 -0.49 -4.93
CA TRP A 154 -13.59 -0.68 -3.66
C TRP A 154 -14.03 -1.97 -2.94
N ARG A 155 -15.33 -2.29 -2.94
CA ARG A 155 -15.83 -3.56 -2.39
C ARG A 155 -15.28 -4.76 -3.13
N LYS A 156 -15.24 -4.69 -4.46
CA LYS A 156 -14.66 -5.75 -5.28
C LYS A 156 -13.19 -5.93 -4.92
N LEU A 157 -12.41 -4.85 -4.84
CA LEU A 157 -11.00 -4.91 -4.48
C LEU A 157 -10.80 -5.49 -3.07
N VAL A 158 -11.60 -5.08 -2.08
CA VAL A 158 -11.56 -5.67 -0.74
C VAL A 158 -11.89 -7.16 -0.79
N SER A 159 -12.88 -7.58 -1.58
CA SER A 159 -13.19 -9.00 -1.78
C SER A 159 -12.01 -9.77 -2.40
N ASP A 160 -11.34 -9.21 -3.40
CA ASP A 160 -10.16 -9.82 -4.03
C ASP A 160 -9.01 -9.94 -3.01
N VAL A 161 -8.78 -8.90 -2.20
CA VAL A 161 -7.78 -8.92 -1.11
C VAL A 161 -8.13 -9.99 -0.06
N ARG A 162 -9.40 -10.12 0.32
CA ARG A 162 -9.85 -11.14 1.28
C ARG A 162 -9.65 -12.57 0.78
N ALA A 163 -9.61 -12.77 -0.55
CA ALA A 163 -9.31 -14.08 -1.13
C ALA A 163 -7.83 -14.48 -0.98
N CYS A 164 -6.91 -13.52 -0.79
CA CYS A 164 -5.48 -13.80 -0.62
C CYS A 164 -4.90 -13.41 0.74
N TYR A 165 -5.64 -12.68 1.59
CA TYR A 165 -5.20 -12.24 2.91
C TYR A 165 -6.30 -12.38 3.97
N SER A 166 -5.99 -13.10 5.04
CA SER A 166 -6.93 -13.46 6.11
C SER A 166 -6.91 -12.52 7.33
N GLY A 167 -5.93 -11.63 7.45
CA GLY A 167 -5.79 -10.71 8.57
C GLY A 167 -6.73 -9.49 8.52
N HIS A 168 -6.48 -8.47 9.33
CA HIS A 168 -7.36 -7.29 9.37
C HIS A 168 -7.17 -6.42 8.14
N VAL A 169 -8.26 -6.03 7.49
CA VAL A 169 -8.21 -5.10 6.35
C VAL A 169 -8.72 -3.74 6.80
N THR A 170 -8.06 -2.68 6.35
CA THR A 170 -8.45 -1.29 6.62
C THR A 170 -8.18 -0.39 5.41
N THR A 171 -8.51 0.89 5.56
CA THR A 171 -8.16 1.98 4.65
C THR A 171 -7.73 3.20 5.46
N THR A 172 -7.11 4.20 4.82
CA THR A 172 -6.95 5.54 5.41
C THR A 172 -7.55 6.60 4.50
N ALA A 173 -8.45 7.44 5.04
CA ALA A 173 -9.06 8.59 4.34
C ALA A 173 -9.83 8.26 3.06
N ILE A 174 -10.45 7.09 3.02
CA ILE A 174 -11.57 6.74 2.14
C ILE A 174 -12.78 6.65 3.10
N ASN A 175 -13.92 7.29 2.79
CA ASN A 175 -15.11 7.37 3.64
C ASN A 175 -15.83 6.01 3.70
N ILE A 176 -15.24 5.12 4.48
CA ILE A 176 -15.47 3.67 4.46
C ILE A 176 -16.52 3.20 5.47
N ARG A 177 -17.47 4.05 5.91
CA ARG A 177 -18.61 3.60 6.75
C ARG A 177 -19.47 2.49 6.11
N LYS A 178 -19.12 1.97 4.93
CA LYS A 178 -19.81 0.89 4.25
C LYS A 178 -18.91 -0.29 3.77
N ILE A 179 -17.57 -0.26 3.80
CA ILE A 179 -16.74 -1.14 2.93
C ILE A 179 -15.89 -2.22 3.65
N VAL A 180 -15.47 -2.02 4.90
CA VAL A 180 -14.74 -3.05 5.70
C VAL A 180 -15.46 -3.38 7.00
#